data_AF-A0A834IAL1-F1
#
_entry.id   AF-A0A834IAL1-F1
#
_cell.length_a   1.000
_cell.length_b   1.000
_cell.length_c   1.000
_cell.angle_alpha   90.00
_cell.angle_beta   90.00
_cell.angle_gamma   90.00
#
_symmetry.space_group_name_H-M   'P 1'
#
loop_
_entity.id
_entity.type
_entity.pdbx_description
1 polymer ?
#
loop_
_entity_poly.entity_id
_entity_poly.type
_entity_poly.pdbx_seq_one_letter_code
_entity_poly.pdbx_strand_id
1 'polypeptide(L)'
;MLMLVFFIAVPPMLWIPHQLVGAPLAYSVTLECFTEAHPSSLNYWTREDGQMIHESRKYHAENIIGNPSYKTHMRLTINNIQQNDYGTYKCVAKNPRGETDGTIRLY
;
A
#
# COMPACT_ATOMS: atom_id res chain seq x y z
N MET A 1 -12.80 -21.75 -15.81
CA MET A 1 -13.46 -20.59 -15.16
C MET A 1 -12.38 -19.55 -14.88
N LEU A 2 -12.57 -18.27 -15.23
CA LEU A 2 -11.67 -17.10 -15.04
C LEU A 2 -10.93 -16.51 -16.28
N MET A 3 -11.53 -16.57 -17.47
CA MET A 3 -11.16 -15.70 -18.62
C MET A 3 -12.13 -14.50 -18.80
N LEU A 4 -12.84 -14.06 -17.74
CA LEU A 4 -13.86 -13.00 -17.84
C LEU A 4 -13.48 -11.67 -17.15
N VAL A 5 -12.39 -11.62 -16.38
CA VAL A 5 -12.03 -10.43 -15.59
C VAL A 5 -11.38 -9.32 -16.43
N PHE A 6 -10.84 -9.63 -17.62
CA PHE A 6 -10.06 -8.66 -18.40
C PHE A 6 -10.86 -7.52 -19.06
N PHE A 7 -12.20 -7.56 -19.05
CA PHE A 7 -13.05 -6.51 -19.65
C PHE A 7 -14.03 -5.84 -18.67
N ILE A 8 -14.08 -6.28 -17.41
CA ILE A 8 -15.03 -5.75 -16.44
C ILE A 8 -14.32 -4.74 -15.54
N ALA A 9 -14.78 -3.49 -15.57
CA ALA A 9 -14.29 -2.47 -14.66
C ALA A 9 -14.72 -2.79 -13.22
N VAL A 10 -13.77 -2.95 -12.32
CA VAL A 10 -13.96 -3.30 -10.90
C VAL A 10 -13.28 -2.27 -9.99
N PRO A 11 -13.85 -1.97 -8.82
CA PRO A 11 -13.16 -1.15 -7.82
C PRO A 11 -11.89 -1.86 -7.31
N PRO A 12 -10.93 -1.12 -6.74
CA PRO A 12 -9.71 -1.73 -6.22
C PRO A 12 -10.01 -2.61 -5.01
N MET A 13 -9.37 -3.77 -4.94
CA MET A 13 -9.36 -4.65 -3.76
C MET A 13 -7.96 -4.72 -3.19
N LEU A 14 -7.82 -4.58 -1.87
CA LEU A 14 -6.55 -4.63 -1.15
C LEU A 14 -6.41 -5.93 -0.35
N TRP A 15 -5.19 -6.47 -0.34
CA TRP A 15 -4.79 -7.60 0.50
C TRP A 15 -3.50 -7.25 1.24
N ILE A 16 -3.51 -7.45 2.56
CA ILE A 16 -2.40 -7.09 3.45
C ILE A 16 -1.98 -8.34 4.21
N PRO A 17 -0.78 -8.91 3.96
CA PRO A 17 -0.33 -10.10 4.67
C PRO A 17 -0.02 -9.79 6.14
N HIS A 18 0.52 -8.60 6.42
CA HIS A 18 1.01 -8.21 7.75
C HIS A 18 0.35 -6.91 8.21
N GLN A 19 -0.81 -7.01 8.84
CA GLN A 19 -1.53 -5.84 9.38
C GLN A 19 -0.87 -5.25 10.64
N LEU A 20 0.04 -6.00 11.26
CA LEU A 20 0.79 -5.61 12.45
C LEU A 20 2.26 -5.96 12.20
N VAL A 21 3.14 -4.96 12.20
CA VAL A 21 4.56 -5.10 11.89
C VAL A 21 5.38 -4.51 13.03
N GLY A 22 6.27 -5.32 13.60
CA GLY A 22 7.17 -4.90 14.67
C GLY A 22 8.55 -4.55 14.12
N ALA A 23 9.11 -3.41 14.50
CA ALA A 23 10.46 -3.05 14.10
C ALA A 23 11.20 -2.21 15.16
N PRO A 24 12.46 -2.53 15.48
CA PRO A 24 13.23 -1.79 16.47
C PRO A 24 13.64 -0.40 15.98
N LEU A 25 13.86 0.50 16.93
CA LEU A 25 14.41 1.83 16.66
C LEU A 25 15.74 1.75 15.89
N ALA A 26 15.98 2.74 15.03
CA ALA A 26 17.12 2.87 14.12
C ALA A 26 17.22 1.83 12.98
N TYR A 27 16.33 0.84 12.91
CA TYR A 27 16.27 -0.09 11.78
C TYR A 27 15.37 0.44 10.66
N SER A 28 15.39 -0.24 9.51
CA SER A 28 14.45 -0.02 8.42
C SER A 28 13.42 -1.13 8.37
N VAL A 29 12.19 -0.79 7.96
CA VAL A 29 11.09 -1.76 7.78
C VAL A 29 10.37 -1.47 6.46
N THR A 30 9.84 -2.50 5.82
CA THR A 30 8.99 -2.35 4.64
C THR A 30 7.57 -2.84 4.96
N LEU A 31 6.60 -1.97 4.74
CA LEU A 31 5.18 -2.29 4.79
C LEU A 31 4.70 -2.66 3.39
N GLU A 32 3.83 -3.65 3.28
CA GLU A 32 3.44 -4.25 2.00
C GLU A 32 1.91 -4.37 1.88
N CYS A 33 1.38 -3.93 0.74
CA CYS A 33 -0.01 -4.12 0.35
C CYS A 33 -0.10 -4.60 -1.09
N PHE A 34 -1.06 -5.46 -1.39
CA PHE A 34 -1.32 -5.98 -2.72
C PHE A 34 -2.67 -5.48 -3.19
N THR A 35 -2.73 -4.96 -4.41
CA THR A 35 -3.95 -4.40 -5.00
C THR A 35 -4.32 -5.17 -6.25
N GLU A 36 -5.60 -5.45 -6.45
CA GLU A 36 -6.16 -5.88 -7.73
C GLU A 36 -7.22 -4.88 -8.19
N ALA A 37 -7.06 -4.30 -9.38
CA ALA A 37 -7.97 -3.27 -9.90
C ALA A 37 -7.99 -3.22 -11.44
N HIS A 38 -9.16 -2.97 -12.01
CA HIS A 38 -9.29 -2.66 -13.44
C HIS A 38 -10.33 -1.54 -13.69
N PRO A 39 -9.98 -0.42 -14.36
CA PRO A 39 -8.64 0.00 -14.77
C PRO A 39 -7.65 0.07 -13.59
N SER A 40 -6.34 0.05 -13.90
CA SER A 40 -5.29 0.13 -12.89
C SER A 40 -5.49 1.33 -11.96
N SER A 41 -5.21 1.13 -10.67
CA SER A 41 -5.43 2.13 -9.63
C SER A 41 -4.22 3.04 -9.43
N LEU A 42 -4.49 4.27 -8.98
CA LEU A 42 -3.52 5.12 -8.31
C LEU A 42 -3.34 4.61 -6.88
N ASN A 43 -2.09 4.35 -6.51
CA ASN A 43 -1.72 3.68 -5.28
C ASN A 43 -0.77 4.56 -4.47
N TYR A 44 -1.13 4.88 -3.23
CA TYR A 44 -0.36 5.78 -2.37
C TYR A 44 -0.50 5.43 -0.89
N TRP A 45 0.37 6.01 -0.05
CA TRP A 45 0.39 5.78 1.39
C TRP A 45 -0.01 7.04 2.15
N THR A 46 -0.72 6.85 3.26
CA THR A 46 -1.10 7.91 4.19
C THR A 46 -0.85 7.50 5.63
N ARG A 47 -0.76 8.49 6.52
CA ARG A 47 -0.82 8.30 7.97
C ARG A 47 -2.27 8.22 8.46
N GLU A 48 -2.47 7.94 9.75
CA GLU A 48 -3.80 7.83 10.37
C GLU A 48 -4.65 9.10 10.21
N ASP A 49 -4.00 10.26 10.24
CA ASP A 49 -4.60 11.59 10.06
C ASP A 49 -4.94 11.93 8.59
N GLY A 50 -4.68 11.01 7.67
CA GLY A 50 -4.89 11.19 6.23
C GLY A 50 -3.77 11.96 5.53
N GLN A 51 -2.70 12.35 6.22
CA GLN A 51 -1.57 13.01 5.59
C GLN A 51 -0.86 12.05 4.63
N MET A 52 -0.69 12.47 3.38
CA MET A 52 0.01 11.70 2.36
C MET A 52 1.49 11.58 2.68
N ILE A 53 2.03 10.38 2.54
CA ILE A 53 3.46 10.11 2.69
C ILE A 53 4.15 10.37 1.36
N HIS A 54 5.10 11.30 1.37
CA HIS A 54 5.89 11.67 0.21
C HIS A 54 7.27 11.02 0.24
N GLU A 55 7.78 10.74 -0.96
CA GLU A 55 9.11 10.20 -1.19
C GLU A 55 10.19 11.09 -0.55
N SER A 56 11.09 10.49 0.22
CA SER A 56 12.15 11.19 0.95
C SER A 56 13.26 10.23 1.37
N ARG A 57 14.30 10.73 2.06
CA ARG A 57 15.31 9.84 2.69
C ARG A 57 14.69 8.92 3.75
N LYS A 58 13.59 9.35 4.37
CA LYS A 58 12.89 8.62 5.44
C LYS A 58 11.94 7.57 4.88
N TYR A 59 11.20 7.92 3.83
CA TYR A 59 10.15 7.09 3.24
C TYR A 59 10.46 6.83 1.77
N HIS A 60 10.50 5.56 1.39
CA HIS A 60 10.63 5.13 0.00
C HIS A 60 9.39 4.33 -0.40
N ALA A 61 8.59 4.85 -1.32
CA ALA A 61 7.36 4.22 -1.77
C ALA A 61 7.50 3.66 -3.19
N GLU A 62 7.20 2.37 -3.35
CA GLU A 62 7.30 1.67 -4.64
C GLU A 62 5.94 1.04 -5.00
N ASN A 63 5.60 1.10 -6.29
CA ASN A 63 4.43 0.45 -6.87
C ASN A 63 4.88 -0.51 -7.98
N ILE A 64 5.01 -1.79 -7.65
CA ILE A 64 5.50 -2.82 -8.57
C ILE A 64 4.29 -3.44 -9.27
N ILE A 65 4.14 -3.15 -10.57
CA ILE A 65 3.07 -3.72 -11.38
C ILE A 65 3.35 -5.21 -11.60
N GLY A 66 2.40 -6.06 -11.22
CA GLY A 66 2.51 -7.50 -11.37
C GLY A 66 2.18 -7.96 -12.78
N ASN A 67 2.40 -9.25 -13.04
CA ASN A 67 1.83 -9.94 -14.19
C ASN A 67 0.81 -10.96 -13.67
N PRO A 68 -0.50 -10.79 -13.95
CA PRO A 68 -1.13 -9.83 -14.88
C PRO A 68 -1.19 -8.38 -14.36
N SER A 69 -1.26 -7.42 -15.28
CA SER A 69 -1.12 -5.96 -15.03
C SER A 69 -2.22 -5.31 -14.18
N TYR A 70 -3.31 -6.02 -13.91
CA TYR A 70 -4.34 -5.57 -12.96
C TYR A 70 -3.91 -5.75 -11.49
N LYS A 71 -2.79 -6.44 -11.24
CA LYS A 71 -2.20 -6.60 -9.90
C LYS A 71 -1.11 -5.57 -9.67
N THR A 72 -1.02 -5.02 -8.46
CA THR A 72 0.09 -4.14 -8.06
C THR A 72 0.52 -4.45 -6.64
N HIS A 73 1.83 -4.56 -6.43
CA HIS A 73 2.44 -4.69 -5.11
C HIS A 73 2.96 -3.31 -4.67
N MET A 74 2.32 -2.75 -3.65
CA MET A 74 2.68 -1.48 -3.03
C MET A 74 3.63 -1.75 -1.86
N ARG A 75 4.77 -1.07 -1.84
CA ARG A 75 5.76 -1.18 -0.75
C ARG A 75 6.06 0.20 -0.21
N LEU A 76 6.14 0.33 1.11
CA LEU A 76 6.62 1.53 1.79
C LEU A 76 7.75 1.14 2.72
N THR A 77 8.98 1.55 2.37
CA THR A 77 10.14 1.37 3.23
C THR A 77 10.34 2.62 4.09
N ILE A 78 10.37 2.42 5.41
CA ILE A 78 10.60 3.46 6.41
C ILE A 78 11.99 3.23 6.99
N ASN A 79 12.91 4.17 6.77
CA ASN A 79 14.30 4.05 7.18
C ASN A 79 14.56 4.64 8.56
N ASN A 80 15.50 4.08 9.33
CA ASN A 80 15.95 4.63 10.61
C ASN A 80 14.78 4.99 11.56
N ILE A 81 13.95 4.00 11.91
CA ILE A 81 12.71 4.16 12.70
C ILE A 81 12.98 4.92 14.01
N GLN A 82 12.11 5.89 14.29
CA GLN A 82 12.09 6.73 15.48
C GLN A 82 10.74 6.56 16.19
N GLN A 83 10.65 7.01 17.45
CA GLN A 83 9.45 6.84 18.26
C GLN A 83 8.18 7.44 17.62
N ASN A 84 8.32 8.53 16.87
CA ASN A 84 7.22 9.20 16.18
C ASN A 84 6.79 8.50 14.87
N ASP A 85 7.55 7.51 14.40
CA ASP A 85 7.17 6.75 13.22
C ASP A 85 6.18 5.63 13.54
N TYR A 86 6.16 5.16 14.78
CA TYR A 86 5.19 4.18 15.24
C TYR A 86 3.76 4.71 15.10
N GLY A 87 2.84 3.79 14.86
CA GLY A 87 1.44 4.11 14.66
C GLY A 87 0.88 3.50 13.39
N THR A 88 -0.19 4.10 12.90
CA THR A 88 -1.02 3.51 11.86
C THR A 88 -0.69 4.12 10.50
N TYR A 89 -0.43 3.25 9.52
CA TYR A 89 -0.23 3.59 8.12
C TYR A 89 -1.36 2.99 7.30
N LYS A 90 -1.79 3.71 6.26
CA LYS A 90 -2.80 3.23 5.33
C LYS A 90 -2.24 3.19 3.92
N CYS A 91 -2.39 2.05 3.25
CA CYS A 91 -2.24 1.97 1.81
C CYS A 91 -3.61 2.22 1.17
N VAL A 92 -3.65 3.11 0.19
CA VAL A 92 -4.89 3.53 -0.47
C VAL A 92 -4.76 3.27 -1.96
N ALA A 93 -5.78 2.66 -2.53
CA ALA A 93 -5.90 2.36 -3.95
C ALA A 93 -7.19 2.99 -4.50
N LYS A 94 -7.05 3.77 -5.58
CA LYS A 94 -8.16 4.51 -6.19
C LYS A 94 -8.20 4.35 -7.71
N ASN A 95 -9.36 4.03 -8.26
CA ASN A 95 -9.60 4.04 -9.70
C ASN A 95 -10.98 4.66 -10.03
N PRO A 96 -11.38 4.80 -11.31
CA PRO A 96 -12.68 5.36 -11.67
C PRO A 96 -13.92 4.55 -11.25
N ARG A 97 -13.75 3.40 -10.59
CA ARG A 97 -14.84 2.57 -10.05
C ARG A 97 -14.96 2.67 -8.54
N GLY A 98 -13.93 3.17 -7.84
CA GLY A 98 -13.98 3.34 -6.40
C GLY A 98 -12.61 3.54 -5.76
N GLU A 99 -12.63 3.50 -4.44
CA GLU A 99 -11.48 3.68 -3.57
C GLU A 99 -11.57 2.67 -2.43
N THR A 100 -10.43 2.06 -2.08
CA THR A 100 -10.29 1.14 -0.97
C THR A 100 -8.99 1.47 -0.24
N ASP A 101 -9.03 1.44 1.09
CA ASP A 101 -7.84 1.54 1.93
C ASP A 101 -7.66 0.29 2.79
N GLY A 102 -6.41 0.07 3.22
CA GLY A 102 -6.05 -0.99 4.12
C GLY A 102 -5.05 -0.47 5.15
N THR A 103 -5.16 -0.97 6.37
CA THR A 103 -4.45 -0.42 7.53
C THR A 103 -3.35 -1.37 8.01
N ILE A 104 -2.16 -0.82 8.27
CA ILE A 104 -1.02 -1.51 8.87
C ILE A 104 -0.54 -0.73 10.09
N ARG A 105 -0.41 -1.40 11.24
CA ARG A 105 0.13 -0.81 12.47
C ARG A 105 1.59 -1.18 12.66
N LEU A 106 2.45 -0.17 12.74
CA LEU A 106 3.87 -0.29 13.07
C LEU A 106 4.07 -0.08 14.57
N TYR A 107 4.80 -1.00 15.22
CA TYR A 107 5.11 -0.95 16.65
C TYR A 107 6.54 -1.40 16.99
#